data_AF-A0A536C6A4-F1
#
_entry.id   AF-A0A536C6A4-F1
#
_cell.length_a   1.000
_cell.length_b   1.000
_cell.length_c   1.000
_cell.angle_alpha   90.00
_cell.angle_beta   90.00
_cell.angle_gamma   90.00
#
_symmetry.space_group_name_H-M   'P 1'
#
loop_
_entity.id
_entity.type
_entity.pdbx_description
1 polymer ?
#
loop_
_entity_poly.entity_id
_entity_poly.type
_entity_poly.pdbx_seq_one_letter_code
_entity_poly.pdbx_strand_id
1 'polypeptide(L)'
;MSPPFVATNTRPDPLRDRPGRSGLRARFANRETLAGPRLRRDERRPLGDASACKFIFWSFQCRAVAAILPKALKSEAVGEDTMRSTTSKLHRMLLVSLLVTAAVGGPTATRSVAADLDVVLEWNALAISTMSSQPPFAQARFAAIAQLAVFEAVNAVTSDYQPYLGTIDAPDGASADAAAVAAAHAVLKNYFPASATSLDAARASSLAAIPDGTAKDDGIATGVAAAAAMIAARVGDGSAPPTNKPPGPAAPGVWQMTPSCPAAGGIFFNWQNVTPFGIDSVASFMPGPPPSLTSNTYTKDYLEVKTVGSLSSTARPQDRADVVRFYAVSSPTRVLNDAARQVSVAQGRSLSENARALALLNMAISDSLVTSFATKYHYNWWRPETAIRAGDTDDNPKTNPDASFVPFITTPCFPSYPSNHASGTGSGAEILRRLYGAGGHSITLSNPAVAGITLHYTTFKQITDDVDDARVYGGIHFRFEQEVGGRLGRDIATYIVKHDLRGPDDPD
;
A
#
# COMPACT_ATOMS: atom_id res chain seq x y z
N MET A 1 -65.70 -36.03 -37.53
CA MET A 1 -64.50 -36.16 -36.67
C MET A 1 -64.35 -34.85 -35.93
N SER A 2 -64.30 -34.88 -34.60
CA SER A 2 -64.72 -33.75 -33.75
C SER A 2 -63.53 -33.07 -33.04
N PRO A 3 -63.56 -31.73 -32.87
CA PRO A 3 -62.96 -31.02 -31.73
C PRO A 3 -63.99 -30.97 -30.57
N PRO A 4 -63.86 -30.14 -29.51
CA PRO A 4 -62.68 -29.63 -28.74
C PRO A 4 -62.78 -30.03 -27.24
N PHE A 5 -61.87 -29.59 -26.34
CA PHE A 5 -62.19 -28.85 -25.08
C PHE A 5 -60.99 -28.59 -24.15
N VAL A 6 -61.16 -27.67 -23.19
CA VAL A 6 -60.23 -27.27 -22.12
C VAL A 6 -60.72 -27.80 -20.77
N ALA A 7 -59.83 -28.23 -19.86
CA ALA A 7 -60.16 -28.40 -18.44
C ALA A 7 -58.96 -28.26 -17.47
N THR A 8 -59.27 -27.64 -16.34
CA THR A 8 -58.48 -27.18 -15.19
C THR A 8 -57.99 -28.26 -14.18
N ASN A 9 -56.94 -27.93 -13.40
CA ASN A 9 -56.97 -27.71 -11.92
C ASN A 9 -55.95 -28.45 -11.00
N THR A 10 -55.74 -27.83 -9.83
CA THR A 10 -55.25 -28.34 -8.51
C THR A 10 -53.76 -28.61 -8.22
N ARG A 11 -53.33 -28.11 -7.04
CA ARG A 11 -52.01 -28.25 -6.36
C ARG A 11 -52.01 -29.45 -5.39
N PRO A 12 -50.91 -29.72 -4.63
CA PRO A 12 -50.75 -29.03 -3.34
C PRO A 12 -49.32 -28.55 -3.00
N ASP A 13 -49.27 -27.68 -1.99
CA ASP A 13 -48.12 -27.02 -1.38
C ASP A 13 -48.02 -27.46 0.10
N PRO A 14 -46.84 -27.85 0.63
CA PRO A 14 -46.62 -28.04 2.06
C PRO A 14 -45.76 -26.92 2.67
N LEU A 15 -46.43 -25.93 3.25
CA LEU A 15 -45.82 -24.89 4.09
C LEU A 15 -45.38 -25.41 5.47
N ARG A 16 -44.28 -24.82 5.98
CA ARG A 16 -43.95 -24.58 7.41
C ARG A 16 -43.74 -25.79 8.34
N ASP A 17 -42.55 -25.82 8.98
CA ASP A 17 -42.52 -25.33 10.36
C ASP A 17 -41.17 -24.67 10.77
N ARG A 18 -41.18 -24.01 11.92
CA ARG A 18 -40.20 -23.04 12.50
C ARG A 18 -38.98 -23.72 13.18
N PRO A 19 -38.01 -23.01 13.86
CA PRO A 19 -37.87 -21.57 14.15
C PRO A 19 -36.46 -20.95 13.94
N GLY A 20 -36.38 -19.62 14.07
CA GLY A 20 -35.11 -18.89 14.22
C GLY A 20 -34.65 -18.71 15.67
N ARG A 21 -33.34 -18.54 15.86
CA ARG A 21 -32.62 -17.97 17.02
C ARG A 21 -31.35 -17.32 16.46
N SER A 22 -31.05 -16.03 16.62
CA SER A 22 -30.72 -15.32 17.87
C SER A 22 -29.51 -15.90 18.62
N GLY A 23 -28.34 -15.30 18.36
CA GLY A 23 -27.18 -15.17 19.25
C GLY A 23 -26.57 -16.42 19.91
N LEU A 24 -25.26 -16.62 19.70
CA LEU A 24 -24.42 -17.22 20.73
C LEU A 24 -23.12 -16.44 20.91
N ARG A 25 -23.04 -15.74 22.05
CA ARG A 25 -21.80 -15.17 22.56
C ARG A 25 -20.80 -16.26 22.98
N ALA A 26 -19.55 -15.83 23.10
CA ALA A 26 -18.42 -16.49 23.75
C ALA A 26 -18.74 -17.55 24.82
N ARG A 27 -17.92 -18.62 24.83
CA ARG A 27 -17.70 -19.47 25.99
C ARG A 27 -16.21 -19.53 26.34
N PHE A 28 -15.85 -18.76 27.36
CA PHE A 28 -14.67 -19.06 28.18
C PHE A 28 -15.04 -20.02 29.32
N ALA A 29 -14.00 -20.57 29.96
CA ALA A 29 -13.96 -21.25 31.26
C ALA A 29 -13.99 -22.80 31.31
N ASN A 30 -12.80 -23.30 31.67
CA ASN A 30 -12.52 -24.33 32.69
C ASN A 30 -12.76 -25.82 32.43
N ARG A 31 -11.64 -26.57 32.44
CA ARG A 31 -11.46 -27.68 33.39
C ARG A 31 -10.03 -27.74 33.92
N GLU A 32 -9.90 -28.17 35.18
CA GLU A 32 -8.68 -28.05 35.99
C GLU A 32 -7.81 -29.32 36.01
N THR A 33 -6.52 -29.10 36.31
CA THR A 33 -5.59 -29.95 37.07
C THR A 33 -5.45 -31.46 36.80
N LEU A 34 -4.20 -31.87 36.54
CA LEU A 34 -3.55 -32.98 37.25
C LEU A 34 -2.08 -32.62 37.55
N ALA A 35 -1.52 -33.16 38.63
CA ALA A 35 -0.23 -32.75 39.19
C ALA A 35 0.99 -33.47 38.56
N GLY A 36 2.15 -32.81 38.52
CA GLY A 36 3.43 -33.40 38.10
C GLY A 36 4.26 -33.94 39.28
N PRO A 37 5.58 -34.16 39.09
CA PRO A 37 6.53 -34.08 40.19
C PRO A 37 7.64 -33.03 39.97
N ARG A 38 8.33 -32.70 41.08
CA ARG A 38 9.22 -31.54 41.25
C ARG A 38 10.69 -31.89 41.00
N LEU A 39 11.49 -30.95 40.52
CA LEU A 39 12.92 -30.82 40.85
C LEU A 39 13.25 -29.38 41.30
N ARG A 40 14.41 -29.20 41.95
CA ARG A 40 14.65 -28.17 42.98
C ARG A 40 15.25 -26.84 42.48
N ARG A 41 15.12 -25.81 43.34
CA ARG A 41 15.90 -24.56 43.35
C ARG A 41 17.39 -24.83 43.60
N ASP A 42 18.28 -24.06 42.98
CA ASP A 42 18.88 -22.79 43.45
C ASP A 42 19.51 -22.11 42.20
N GLU A 43 19.94 -20.84 42.14
CA GLU A 43 20.36 -19.84 43.13
C GLU A 43 20.05 -18.39 42.60
N ARG A 44 20.41 -17.29 43.30
CA ARG A 44 20.06 -15.90 42.89
C ARG A 44 21.27 -14.95 42.69
N ARG A 45 21.05 -13.96 41.79
CA ARG A 45 21.72 -12.62 41.63
C ARG A 45 23.06 -12.58 40.87
N PRO A 46 23.49 -11.39 40.37
CA PRO A 46 22.81 -10.08 40.27
C PRO A 46 22.71 -9.51 38.82
N LEU A 47 22.19 -8.28 38.71
CA LEU A 47 22.02 -7.51 37.46
C LEU A 47 23.34 -7.25 36.71
N GLY A 48 23.25 -7.19 35.37
CA GLY A 48 24.24 -6.58 34.49
C GLY A 48 23.52 -5.75 33.41
N ASP A 49 23.93 -4.49 33.25
CA ASP A 49 23.46 -3.57 32.21
C ASP A 49 23.92 -4.05 30.82
N ALA A 50 23.04 -3.97 29.83
CA ALA A 50 23.29 -4.38 28.45
C ALA A 50 22.59 -3.45 27.44
N SER A 51 22.78 -2.15 27.63
CA SER A 51 22.57 -1.18 26.55
C SER A 51 23.43 -1.52 25.32
N ALA A 52 22.90 -1.23 24.12
CA ALA A 52 23.56 -1.29 22.80
C ALA A 52 23.74 -2.67 22.11
N CYS A 53 22.67 -3.17 21.47
CA CYS A 53 22.80 -3.91 20.20
C CYS A 53 22.51 -2.95 19.03
N LYS A 54 23.52 -2.70 18.19
CA LYS A 54 23.50 -1.66 17.14
C LYS A 54 22.67 -2.10 15.94
N PHE A 55 21.61 -1.35 15.62
CA PHE A 55 20.92 -1.45 14.32
C PHE A 55 21.78 -0.81 13.23
N ILE A 56 22.46 -1.63 12.43
CA ILE A 56 23.02 -1.27 11.13
C ILE A 56 22.73 -2.41 10.16
N PHE A 57 21.60 -2.39 9.45
CA PHE A 57 21.38 -3.18 8.22
C PHE A 57 20.06 -2.82 7.48
N TRP A 58 19.83 -1.55 7.11
CA TRP A 58 19.01 -1.23 5.92
C TRP A 58 19.21 0.21 5.43
N SER A 59 20.15 0.42 4.50
CA SER A 59 20.38 1.72 3.84
C SER A 59 21.11 1.57 2.49
N PHE A 60 20.73 0.58 1.69
CA PHE A 60 21.34 0.32 0.36
C PHE A 60 20.30 0.16 -0.75
N GLN A 61 19.56 1.25 -1.05
CA GLN A 61 18.79 1.33 -2.30
C GLN A 61 18.57 2.76 -2.87
N CYS A 62 19.35 3.76 -2.42
CA CYS A 62 19.29 5.13 -2.97
C CYS A 62 20.64 5.72 -3.42
N ARG A 63 21.69 4.92 -3.67
CA ARG A 63 22.97 5.39 -4.21
C ARG A 63 23.57 4.43 -5.24
N ALA A 64 23.12 4.55 -6.50
CA ALA A 64 23.74 3.90 -7.66
C ALA A 64 23.42 4.60 -9.01
N VAL A 65 23.39 5.94 -9.05
CA VAL A 65 23.35 6.70 -10.33
C VAL A 65 24.33 7.88 -10.27
N ALA A 66 25.63 7.56 -10.25
CA ALA A 66 26.72 8.44 -10.67
C ALA A 66 28.05 7.65 -10.67
N ALA A 67 28.82 7.79 -11.77
CA ALA A 67 30.23 7.42 -11.97
C ALA A 67 30.55 6.21 -12.88
N ILE A 68 30.47 6.40 -14.21
CA ILE A 68 31.43 5.79 -15.16
C ILE A 68 31.76 6.81 -16.27
N LEU A 69 32.98 7.36 -16.27
CA LEU A 69 33.76 7.82 -17.44
C LEU A 69 35.23 8.03 -16.97
N PRO A 70 36.26 7.71 -17.78
CA PRO A 70 37.62 7.49 -17.26
C PRO A 70 38.54 8.73 -17.33
N LYS A 71 39.67 8.64 -16.61
CA LYS A 71 40.73 9.66 -16.53
C LYS A 71 41.70 9.61 -17.73
N ALA A 72 41.99 10.77 -18.31
CA ALA A 72 43.19 11.15 -19.06
C ALA A 72 43.16 12.70 -19.18
N LEU A 73 44.20 13.52 -19.06
CA LEU A 73 45.66 13.37 -19.05
C LEU A 73 46.33 14.16 -17.88
N LYS A 74 47.67 14.09 -17.77
CA LYS A 74 48.53 14.87 -16.85
C LYS A 74 49.48 15.82 -17.63
N SER A 75 49.93 16.87 -16.94
CA SER A 75 51.12 17.75 -17.21
C SER A 75 51.10 18.54 -18.54
N GLU A 76 51.56 19.79 -18.62
CA GLU A 76 52.81 20.36 -18.08
C GLU A 76 52.64 21.74 -17.39
N ALA A 77 53.74 22.47 -17.16
CA ALA A 77 53.91 23.48 -16.12
C ALA A 77 54.52 24.81 -16.62
N VAL A 78 54.92 25.66 -15.64
CA VAL A 78 55.78 26.86 -15.73
C VAL A 78 55.05 28.21 -15.92
N GLY A 79 55.45 29.19 -15.09
CA GLY A 79 55.02 30.60 -15.18
C GLY A 79 54.98 31.29 -13.81
N GLU A 80 56.14 31.74 -13.30
CA GLU A 80 56.23 32.62 -12.13
C GLU A 80 55.70 34.02 -12.46
N ASP A 81 55.07 34.72 -11.50
CA ASP A 81 55.62 36.00 -11.01
C ASP A 81 55.03 36.44 -9.64
N THR A 82 55.85 37.21 -8.92
CA THR A 82 55.65 38.18 -7.80
C THR A 82 54.24 38.51 -7.27
N MET A 83 54.01 39.02 -6.04
CA MET A 83 54.66 39.10 -4.72
C MET A 83 53.95 40.26 -3.96
N ARG A 84 53.36 40.02 -2.77
CA ARG A 84 52.82 41.04 -1.79
C ARG A 84 51.63 41.89 -2.32
N SER A 85 50.80 42.58 -1.53
CA SER A 85 50.76 42.84 -0.08
C SER A 85 49.34 43.13 0.45
N THR A 86 49.02 42.62 1.65
CA THR A 86 48.28 43.25 2.78
C THR A 86 47.05 44.18 2.61
N THR A 87 46.07 43.97 3.52
CA THR A 87 45.19 44.97 4.23
C THR A 87 44.12 45.74 3.42
N SER A 88 42.98 46.18 3.99
CA SER A 88 42.38 46.10 5.35
C SER A 88 40.83 46.19 5.31
N LYS A 89 40.16 46.03 6.46
CA LYS A 89 38.69 46.03 6.66
C LYS A 89 38.12 47.44 6.97
N LEU A 90 36.77 47.52 7.00
CA LEU A 90 35.88 48.58 7.55
C LEU A 90 35.75 49.85 6.68
N HIS A 91 34.66 50.65 6.67
CA HIS A 91 33.57 50.89 7.64
C HIS A 91 32.18 51.24 7.02
N ARG A 92 31.12 50.80 7.73
CA ARG A 92 29.78 51.41 8.03
C ARG A 92 29.11 52.50 7.15
N MET A 93 27.84 52.20 6.79
CA MET A 93 26.58 52.98 6.95
C MET A 93 26.47 54.48 6.59
N LEU A 94 25.42 54.82 5.81
CA LEU A 94 24.53 55.97 6.09
C LEU A 94 23.16 55.86 5.36
N LEU A 95 22.16 56.59 5.89
CA LEU A 95 20.80 56.78 5.37
C LEU A 95 20.62 58.31 5.07
N VAL A 96 19.50 58.92 4.67
CA VAL A 96 18.04 58.65 4.69
C VAL A 96 17.38 59.42 3.50
N SER A 97 16.08 59.20 3.24
CA SER A 97 15.10 60.13 2.59
C SER A 97 14.69 59.78 1.15
N LEU A 98 13.44 59.98 0.68
CA LEU A 98 12.23 60.56 1.30
C LEU A 98 10.92 59.91 0.74
N LEU A 99 9.77 60.18 1.37
CA LEU A 99 8.44 59.62 1.05
C LEU A 99 7.73 60.29 -0.14
N VAL A 100 6.77 59.56 -0.74
CA VAL A 100 5.51 60.12 -1.30
C VAL A 100 4.32 59.27 -0.81
N THR A 101 3.14 59.90 -0.68
CA THR A 101 2.02 59.51 0.19
C THR A 101 0.92 58.63 -0.42
N ALA A 102 0.41 57.71 0.41
CA ALA A 102 -0.98 57.28 0.60
C ALA A 102 -2.01 57.31 -0.56
N ALA A 103 -2.60 56.15 -0.83
CA ALA A 103 -3.97 56.01 -1.36
C ALA A 103 -4.75 55.01 -0.50
N VAL A 104 -6.06 55.22 -0.35
CA VAL A 104 -6.92 54.54 0.62
C VAL A 104 -7.19 53.08 0.20
N GLY A 105 -6.87 52.15 1.10
CA GLY A 105 -7.34 50.77 1.07
C GLY A 105 -7.40 50.26 2.50
N GLY A 106 -8.60 50.18 3.08
CA GLY A 106 -8.78 49.51 4.36
C GLY A 106 -8.40 48.02 4.23
N PRO A 107 -7.97 47.35 5.30
CA PRO A 107 -7.79 45.91 5.25
C PRO A 107 -9.16 45.26 5.06
N THR A 108 -9.50 44.96 3.80
CA THR A 108 -10.39 43.85 3.53
C THR A 108 -9.74 42.65 4.19
N ALA A 109 -10.34 42.19 5.28
CA ALA A 109 -10.08 40.87 5.79
C ALA A 109 -10.48 39.90 4.68
N THR A 110 -9.52 39.59 3.81
CA THR A 110 -9.53 38.34 3.07
C THR A 110 -9.59 37.27 4.13
N ARG A 111 -10.83 36.83 4.44
CA ARG A 111 -11.06 35.61 5.19
C ARG A 111 -10.27 34.57 4.44
N SER A 112 -9.12 34.19 5.01
CA SER A 112 -8.27 33.17 4.42
C SER A 112 -9.17 31.96 4.29
N VAL A 113 -9.51 31.61 3.05
CA VAL A 113 -9.98 30.27 2.73
C VAL A 113 -8.72 29.41 2.73
N ALA A 114 -8.11 29.29 3.92
CA ALA A 114 -7.64 28.00 4.35
C ALA A 114 -8.89 27.13 4.21
N ALA A 115 -8.91 26.31 3.15
CA ALA A 115 -9.88 25.23 3.09
C ALA A 115 -9.77 24.49 4.43
N ASP A 116 -10.89 24.26 5.10
CA ASP A 116 -10.92 23.36 6.25
C ASP A 116 -10.35 22.03 5.76
N LEU A 117 -9.08 21.80 6.12
CA LEU A 117 -8.32 20.66 5.64
C LEU A 117 -8.85 19.49 6.44
N ASP A 118 -9.71 18.72 5.79
CA ASP A 118 -10.22 17.45 6.28
C ASP A 118 -9.07 16.67 6.94
N VAL A 119 -9.19 16.48 8.26
CA VAL A 119 -8.11 15.91 9.07
C VAL A 119 -7.87 14.45 8.74
N VAL A 120 -8.84 13.73 8.17
CA VAL A 120 -8.64 12.36 7.68
C VAL A 120 -7.72 12.38 6.46
N LEU A 121 -7.90 13.32 5.53
CA LEU A 121 -7.00 13.49 4.37
C LEU A 121 -5.61 13.99 4.79
N GLU A 122 -5.52 14.90 5.76
CA GLU A 122 -4.24 15.34 6.36
C GLU A 122 -3.48 14.14 6.96
N TRP A 123 -4.12 13.41 7.86
CA TRP A 123 -3.49 12.29 8.57
C TRP A 123 -3.22 11.09 7.68
N ASN A 124 -3.96 10.92 6.58
CA ASN A 124 -3.59 9.99 5.52
C ASN A 124 -2.28 10.37 4.83
N ALA A 125 -2.08 11.64 4.47
CA ALA A 125 -0.83 12.10 3.88
C ALA A 125 0.36 11.91 4.84
N LEU A 126 0.17 12.23 6.13
CA LEU A 126 1.16 11.99 7.19
C LEU A 126 1.46 10.49 7.37
N ALA A 127 0.44 9.63 7.34
CA ALA A 127 0.63 8.18 7.44
C ALA A 127 1.49 7.64 6.30
N ILE A 128 1.13 7.95 5.04
CA ILE A 128 1.84 7.50 3.84
C ILE A 128 3.29 8.02 3.82
N SER A 129 3.52 9.26 4.27
CA SER A 129 4.86 9.82 4.44
C SER A 129 5.68 9.07 5.51
N THR A 130 5.08 8.84 6.68
CA THR A 130 5.72 8.16 7.83
C THR A 130 6.17 6.73 7.49
N MET A 131 5.34 5.97 6.75
CA MET A 131 5.65 4.59 6.36
C MET A 131 6.44 4.46 5.05
N SER A 132 6.85 5.56 4.40
CA SER A 132 7.50 5.54 3.09
C SER A 132 8.79 4.69 3.01
N SER A 133 9.48 4.50 4.14
CA SER A 133 10.68 3.67 4.26
C SER A 133 10.40 2.17 4.41
N GLN A 134 9.16 1.77 4.66
CA GLN A 134 8.77 0.36 4.82
C GLN A 134 8.71 -0.35 3.46
N PRO A 135 8.90 -1.69 3.40
CA PRO A 135 8.63 -2.44 2.18
C PRO A 135 7.13 -2.34 1.80
N PRO A 136 6.76 -2.38 0.51
CA PRO A 136 5.40 -2.08 0.04
C PRO A 136 4.27 -2.87 0.71
N PHE A 137 4.54 -4.11 1.13
CA PHE A 137 3.57 -4.98 1.77
C PHE A 137 3.29 -4.54 3.22
N ALA A 138 4.34 -4.14 3.95
CA ALA A 138 4.20 -3.54 5.27
C ALA A 138 3.54 -2.16 5.19
N GLN A 139 3.81 -1.35 4.15
CA GLN A 139 3.07 -0.10 3.90
C GLN A 139 1.57 -0.37 3.79
N ALA A 140 1.13 -1.30 2.95
CA ALA A 140 -0.29 -1.66 2.81
C ALA A 140 -0.92 -2.06 4.15
N ARG A 141 -0.26 -2.94 4.92
CA ARG A 141 -0.73 -3.35 6.25
C ARG A 141 -0.85 -2.17 7.21
N PHE A 142 0.19 -1.34 7.37
CA PHE A 142 0.15 -0.22 8.31
C PHE A 142 -0.87 0.86 7.88
N ALA A 143 -1.06 1.09 6.58
CA ALA A 143 -2.10 1.98 6.08
C ALA A 143 -3.51 1.42 6.38
N ALA A 144 -3.74 0.12 6.23
CA ALA A 144 -5.01 -0.50 6.59
C ALA A 144 -5.32 -0.32 8.09
N ILE A 145 -4.36 -0.57 8.98
CA ILE A 145 -4.54 -0.39 10.43
C ILE A 145 -4.83 1.08 10.78
N ALA A 146 -4.08 2.01 10.22
CA ALA A 146 -4.26 3.44 10.51
C ALA A 146 -5.62 3.95 10.00
N GLN A 147 -6.01 3.61 8.78
CA GLN A 147 -7.26 4.10 8.20
C GLN A 147 -8.50 3.40 8.76
N LEU A 148 -8.41 2.12 9.16
CA LEU A 148 -9.50 1.46 9.90
C LEU A 148 -9.65 2.00 11.32
N ALA A 149 -8.56 2.37 12.01
CA ALA A 149 -8.65 3.04 13.31
C ALA A 149 -9.30 4.43 13.19
N VAL A 150 -8.95 5.19 12.15
CA VAL A 150 -9.58 6.48 11.84
C VAL A 150 -11.05 6.31 11.49
N PHE A 151 -11.40 5.35 10.65
CA PHE A 151 -12.80 5.03 10.33
C PHE A 151 -13.60 4.62 11.57
N GLU A 152 -13.11 3.69 12.38
CA GLU A 152 -13.81 3.26 13.59
C GLU A 152 -14.02 4.43 14.57
N ALA A 153 -13.03 5.31 14.70
CA ALA A 153 -13.11 6.51 15.55
C ALA A 153 -14.14 7.54 15.04
N VAL A 154 -14.14 7.84 13.73
CA VAL A 154 -15.10 8.77 13.12
C VAL A 154 -16.50 8.18 13.15
N ASN A 155 -16.65 6.92 12.76
CA ASN A 155 -17.94 6.25 12.66
C ASN A 155 -18.58 5.98 14.03
N ALA A 156 -17.80 5.80 15.09
CA ALA A 156 -18.33 5.77 16.46
C ALA A 156 -18.99 7.09 16.86
N VAL A 157 -18.52 8.23 16.32
CA VAL A 157 -19.09 9.56 16.57
C VAL A 157 -20.28 9.85 15.65
N THR A 158 -20.20 9.51 14.36
CA THR A 158 -21.22 9.93 13.37
C THR A 158 -22.30 8.88 13.10
N SER A 159 -21.99 7.59 13.27
CA SER A 159 -22.87 6.45 12.97
C SER A 159 -23.38 6.36 11.52
N ASP A 160 -22.64 6.93 10.55
CA ASP A 160 -23.04 6.95 9.12
C ASP A 160 -22.97 5.57 8.44
N TYR A 161 -22.13 4.67 8.96
CA TYR A 161 -21.81 3.37 8.36
C TYR A 161 -21.83 2.23 9.39
N GLN A 162 -21.83 0.99 8.92
CA GLN A 162 -21.57 -0.18 9.74
C GLN A 162 -20.12 -0.14 10.27
N PRO A 163 -19.89 -0.29 11.59
CA PRO A 163 -18.55 -0.26 12.17
C PRO A 163 -17.73 -1.49 11.76
N TYR A 164 -16.40 -1.37 11.80
CA TYR A 164 -15.49 -2.47 11.48
C TYR A 164 -15.28 -3.40 12.68
N LEU A 165 -15.05 -2.84 13.88
CA LEU A 165 -14.95 -3.63 15.11
C LEU A 165 -16.29 -3.69 15.84
N GLY A 166 -17.05 -2.59 15.86
CA GLY A 166 -18.31 -2.48 16.58
C GLY A 166 -18.13 -2.50 18.10
N THR A 167 -16.97 -2.07 18.58
CA THR A 167 -16.58 -2.09 20.00
C THR A 167 -16.22 -0.72 20.57
N ILE A 168 -16.37 0.35 19.77
CA ILE A 168 -16.03 1.72 20.16
C ILE A 168 -17.32 2.50 20.31
N ASP A 169 -17.61 2.94 21.54
CA ASP A 169 -18.70 3.86 21.85
C ASP A 169 -18.13 5.28 22.01
N ALA A 170 -18.77 6.28 21.39
CA ALA A 170 -18.43 7.69 21.56
C ALA A 170 -19.49 8.42 22.41
N PRO A 171 -19.11 9.36 23.29
CA PRO A 171 -20.06 10.24 23.97
C PRO A 171 -20.84 11.14 23.00
N ASP A 172 -22.11 11.42 23.33
CA ASP A 172 -22.95 12.35 22.56
C ASP A 172 -22.28 13.73 22.41
N GLY A 173 -22.06 14.13 21.15
CA GLY A 173 -21.41 15.42 20.83
C GLY A 173 -19.88 15.40 20.86
N ALA A 174 -19.23 14.23 20.95
CA ALA A 174 -17.79 14.09 20.70
C ALA A 174 -17.38 14.63 19.31
N SER A 175 -16.15 15.13 19.18
CA SER A 175 -15.60 15.66 17.93
C SER A 175 -15.01 14.54 17.08
N ALA A 176 -15.61 14.30 15.92
CA ALA A 176 -15.11 13.33 14.93
C ALA A 176 -13.72 13.70 14.39
N ASP A 177 -13.43 15.00 14.23
CA ASP A 177 -12.10 15.48 13.84
C ASP A 177 -11.05 15.14 14.89
N ALA A 178 -11.35 15.40 16.16
CA ALA A 178 -10.45 15.09 17.27
C ALA A 178 -10.22 13.57 17.41
N ALA A 179 -11.25 12.78 17.12
CA ALA A 179 -11.19 11.32 17.09
C ALA A 179 -10.32 10.80 15.92
N ALA A 180 -10.48 11.32 14.71
CA ALA A 180 -9.64 11.00 13.55
C ALA A 180 -8.15 11.30 13.82
N VAL A 181 -7.86 12.52 14.29
CA VAL A 181 -6.48 12.96 14.63
C VAL A 181 -5.86 12.06 15.70
N ALA A 182 -6.60 11.77 16.78
CA ALA A 182 -6.10 10.94 17.88
C ALA A 182 -5.88 9.48 17.46
N ALA A 183 -6.78 8.90 16.66
CA ALA A 183 -6.68 7.53 16.16
C ALA A 183 -5.46 7.35 15.24
N ALA A 184 -5.31 8.22 14.24
CA ALA A 184 -4.18 8.17 13.31
C ALA A 184 -2.85 8.35 14.05
N HIS A 185 -2.77 9.34 14.95
CA HIS A 185 -1.56 9.59 15.75
C HIS A 185 -1.18 8.40 16.62
N ALA A 186 -2.13 7.80 17.34
CA ALA A 186 -1.86 6.68 18.25
C ALA A 186 -1.36 5.43 17.48
N VAL A 187 -1.97 5.08 16.34
CA VAL A 187 -1.49 3.99 15.49
C VAL A 187 -0.08 4.28 14.96
N LEU A 188 0.14 5.47 14.41
CA LEU A 188 1.44 5.84 13.82
C LEU A 188 2.55 5.89 14.88
N LYS A 189 2.28 6.46 16.05
CA LYS A 189 3.27 6.53 17.15
C LYS A 189 3.63 5.15 17.71
N ASN A 190 2.67 4.22 17.75
CA ASN A 190 2.90 2.84 18.16
C ASN A 190 3.84 2.08 17.20
N TYR A 191 3.59 2.14 15.89
CA TYR A 191 4.40 1.40 14.90
C TYR A 191 5.66 2.13 14.43
N PHE A 192 5.70 3.47 14.55
CA PHE A 192 6.81 4.31 14.11
C PHE A 192 7.33 5.22 15.23
N PRO A 193 7.86 4.66 16.34
CA PRO A 193 8.34 5.45 17.48
C PRO A 193 9.48 6.40 17.12
N ALA A 194 10.27 6.10 16.07
CA ALA A 194 11.29 7.01 15.54
C ALA A 194 10.72 8.32 14.95
N SER A 195 9.43 8.33 14.59
CA SER A 195 8.70 9.50 14.09
C SER A 195 7.86 10.19 15.16
N ALA A 196 7.94 9.74 16.43
CA ALA A 196 7.09 10.24 17.52
C ALA A 196 7.13 11.77 17.66
N THR A 197 8.31 12.41 17.63
CA THR A 197 8.44 13.87 17.78
C THR A 197 7.70 14.65 16.68
N SER A 198 7.80 14.22 15.42
CA SER A 198 7.10 14.87 14.31
C SER A 198 5.59 14.59 14.33
N LEU A 199 5.19 13.39 14.75
CA LEU A 199 3.77 13.02 14.91
C LEU A 199 3.13 13.77 16.08
N ASP A 200 3.83 13.94 17.20
CA ASP A 200 3.38 14.73 18.36
C ASP A 200 3.18 16.21 18.00
N ALA A 201 4.11 16.78 17.22
CA ALA A 201 3.99 18.15 16.71
C ALA A 201 2.80 18.30 15.73
N ALA A 202 2.61 17.35 14.81
CA ALA A 202 1.47 17.34 13.91
C ALA A 202 0.14 17.25 14.68
N ARG A 203 0.04 16.33 15.67
CA ARG A 203 -1.16 16.19 16.52
C ARG A 203 -1.45 17.47 17.30
N ALA A 204 -0.43 18.13 17.85
CA ALA A 204 -0.61 19.42 18.52
C ALA A 204 -1.15 20.49 17.54
N SER A 205 -0.68 20.50 16.30
CA SER A 205 -1.14 21.42 15.25
C SER A 205 -2.60 21.17 14.85
N SER A 206 -2.97 19.94 14.45
CA SER A 206 -4.35 19.63 14.03
C SER A 206 -5.35 19.86 15.17
N LEU A 207 -5.00 19.45 16.41
CA LEU A 207 -5.89 19.67 17.56
C LEU A 207 -6.01 21.14 17.98
N ALA A 208 -5.04 22.01 17.67
CA ALA A 208 -5.15 23.44 18.00
C ALA A 208 -6.21 24.17 17.15
N ALA A 209 -6.62 23.61 16.01
CA ALA A 209 -7.73 24.13 15.21
C ALA A 209 -9.12 23.79 15.78
N ILE A 210 -9.21 22.79 16.66
CA ILE A 210 -10.46 22.32 17.27
C ILE A 210 -10.71 23.08 18.58
N PRO A 211 -11.89 23.70 18.81
CA PRO A 211 -12.20 24.39 20.06
C PRO A 211 -12.02 23.51 21.31
N ASP A 212 -11.40 24.06 22.36
CA ASP A 212 -11.23 23.36 23.63
C ASP A 212 -12.57 23.14 24.34
N GLY A 213 -12.74 21.94 24.93
CA GLY A 213 -13.94 21.55 25.67
C GLY A 213 -14.24 20.06 25.53
N THR A 214 -15.28 19.61 26.24
CA THR A 214 -15.69 18.20 26.36
C THR A 214 -15.76 17.45 25.03
N ALA A 215 -16.36 18.05 23.99
CA ALA A 215 -16.42 17.45 22.65
C ALA A 215 -15.04 17.02 22.11
N LYS A 216 -14.01 17.85 22.29
CA LYS A 216 -12.64 17.60 21.84
C LYS A 216 -11.97 16.51 22.68
N ASP A 217 -12.14 16.56 24.00
CA ASP A 217 -11.56 15.59 24.93
C ASP A 217 -12.17 14.19 24.73
N ASP A 218 -13.49 14.11 24.57
CA ASP A 218 -14.23 12.88 24.29
C ASP A 218 -13.90 12.32 22.91
N GLY A 219 -13.73 13.18 21.90
CA GLY A 219 -13.22 12.79 20.59
C GLY A 219 -11.82 12.20 20.67
N ILE A 220 -10.89 12.85 21.38
CA ILE A 220 -9.54 12.33 21.62
C ILE A 220 -9.58 10.95 22.31
N ALA A 221 -10.41 10.78 23.34
CA ALA A 221 -10.56 9.52 24.05
C ALA A 221 -11.09 8.41 23.12
N THR A 222 -12.12 8.70 22.32
CA THR A 222 -12.70 7.82 21.31
C THR A 222 -11.64 7.37 20.29
N GLY A 223 -10.86 8.30 19.76
CA GLY A 223 -9.79 8.00 18.80
C GLY A 223 -8.67 7.13 19.37
N VAL A 224 -8.25 7.39 20.63
CA VAL A 224 -7.26 6.54 21.33
C VAL A 224 -7.81 5.13 21.56
N ALA A 225 -9.10 4.99 21.91
CA ALA A 225 -9.73 3.68 22.08
C ALA A 225 -9.79 2.88 20.76
N ALA A 226 -10.21 3.52 19.66
CA ALA A 226 -10.24 2.92 18.33
C ALA A 226 -8.85 2.46 17.85
N ALA A 227 -7.83 3.29 18.05
CA ALA A 227 -6.44 2.92 17.75
C ALA A 227 -5.95 1.73 18.59
N ALA A 228 -6.23 1.72 19.90
CA ALA A 228 -5.84 0.62 20.77
C ALA A 228 -6.53 -0.70 20.37
N ALA A 229 -7.81 -0.67 20.05
CA ALA A 229 -8.58 -1.82 19.59
C ALA A 229 -8.05 -2.36 18.23
N MET A 230 -7.77 -1.47 17.27
CA MET A 230 -7.18 -1.85 15.99
C MET A 230 -5.74 -2.39 16.10
N ILE A 231 -4.91 -1.84 17.00
CA ILE A 231 -3.58 -2.40 17.28
C ILE A 231 -3.72 -3.81 17.88
N ALA A 232 -4.61 -3.99 18.86
CA ALA A 232 -4.84 -5.26 19.52
C ALA A 232 -5.36 -6.35 18.54
N ALA A 233 -6.29 -5.99 17.66
CA ALA A 233 -6.82 -6.89 16.62
C ALA A 233 -5.75 -7.43 15.66
N ARG A 234 -4.58 -6.77 15.57
CA ARG A 234 -3.48 -7.12 14.66
C ARG A 234 -2.23 -7.68 15.34
N VAL A 235 -2.33 -8.02 16.63
CA VAL A 235 -1.28 -8.76 17.35
C VAL A 235 -1.25 -10.21 16.86
N GLY A 236 -0.07 -10.70 16.47
CA GLY A 236 0.11 -12.09 16.04
C GLY A 236 -0.48 -12.43 14.66
N ASP A 237 -0.84 -11.42 13.87
CA ASP A 237 -1.54 -11.55 12.59
C ASP A 237 -0.72 -12.13 11.41
N GLY A 238 0.33 -12.93 11.67
CA GLY A 238 1.18 -13.55 10.64
C GLY A 238 2.20 -12.62 9.94
N SER A 239 2.14 -11.30 10.15
CA SER A 239 3.04 -10.34 9.50
C SER A 239 4.51 -10.40 9.96
N ALA A 240 4.77 -11.03 11.10
CA ALA A 240 6.10 -11.20 11.69
C ALA A 240 6.23 -12.54 12.45
N PRO A 241 7.45 -13.08 12.61
CA PRO A 241 8.71 -12.61 12.01
C PRO A 241 8.74 -12.84 10.49
N PRO A 242 9.53 -12.06 9.73
CA PRO A 242 9.78 -12.34 8.33
C PRO A 242 10.37 -13.75 8.16
N THR A 243 9.89 -14.50 7.18
CA THR A 243 10.46 -15.80 6.81
C THR A 243 10.80 -15.85 5.32
N ASN A 244 11.69 -16.78 4.98
CA ASN A 244 12.12 -17.04 3.61
C ASN A 244 11.61 -18.41 3.12
N LYS A 245 11.33 -18.52 1.81
CA LYS A 245 11.14 -19.80 1.14
C LYS A 245 12.51 -20.32 0.70
N PRO A 246 12.96 -21.50 1.19
CA PRO A 246 14.18 -22.12 0.71
C PRO A 246 14.15 -22.32 -0.82
N PRO A 247 15.30 -22.25 -1.51
CA PRO A 247 15.36 -22.51 -2.94
C PRO A 247 14.87 -23.93 -3.26
N GLY A 248 13.99 -24.03 -4.27
CA GLY A 248 13.57 -25.32 -4.82
C GLY A 248 14.55 -25.86 -5.87
N PRO A 249 14.29 -27.06 -6.43
CA PRO A 249 15.05 -27.56 -7.56
C PRO A 249 14.87 -26.65 -8.79
N ALA A 250 15.93 -26.50 -9.58
CA ALA A 250 15.85 -25.82 -10.87
C ALA A 250 15.09 -26.71 -11.86
N ALA A 251 13.93 -26.23 -12.31
CA ALA A 251 13.10 -26.87 -13.32
C ALA A 251 12.35 -25.81 -14.16
N PRO A 252 11.94 -26.12 -15.40
CA PRO A 252 11.14 -25.22 -16.23
C PRO A 252 9.84 -24.80 -15.52
N GLY A 253 9.46 -23.53 -15.63
CA GLY A 253 8.30 -22.97 -14.93
C GLY A 253 8.49 -22.73 -13.42
N VAL A 254 9.46 -23.35 -12.77
CA VAL A 254 9.66 -23.29 -11.31
C VAL A 254 10.59 -22.13 -10.92
N TRP A 255 10.16 -21.34 -9.94
CA TRP A 255 10.92 -20.19 -9.44
C TRP A 255 12.27 -20.58 -8.87
N GLN A 256 13.29 -19.89 -9.38
CA GLN A 256 14.68 -19.95 -8.97
C GLN A 256 15.07 -18.59 -8.36
N MET A 257 16.10 -18.58 -7.50
CA MET A 257 16.59 -17.34 -6.91
C MET A 257 17.13 -16.40 -8.00
N THR A 258 16.72 -15.14 -7.93
CA THR A 258 17.20 -14.04 -8.78
C THR A 258 18.41 -13.36 -8.13
N PRO A 259 19.21 -12.55 -8.85
CA PRO A 259 20.40 -11.89 -8.29
C PRO A 259 20.15 -10.96 -7.08
N SER A 260 18.89 -10.57 -6.85
CA SER A 260 18.44 -9.79 -5.68
C SER A 260 18.20 -10.60 -4.41
N CYS A 261 18.34 -11.93 -4.46
CA CYS A 261 18.00 -12.80 -3.34
C CYS A 261 19.08 -12.84 -2.24
N PRO A 262 18.67 -12.87 -0.95
CA PRO A 262 19.56 -13.29 0.12
C PRO A 262 19.81 -14.80 0.04
N ALA A 263 20.90 -15.27 0.65
CA ALA A 263 21.25 -16.70 0.70
C ALA A 263 20.15 -17.59 1.33
N ALA A 264 19.25 -17.02 2.14
CA ALA A 264 18.13 -17.73 2.75
C ALA A 264 16.95 -18.02 1.79
N GLY A 265 16.97 -17.51 0.55
CA GLY A 265 15.92 -17.73 -0.44
C GLY A 265 14.84 -16.65 -0.48
N GLY A 266 13.68 -16.99 -1.07
CA GLY A 266 12.61 -16.05 -1.43
C GLY A 266 12.03 -15.29 -0.24
N ILE A 267 11.92 -13.96 -0.32
CA ILE A 267 11.55 -13.09 0.81
C ILE A 267 10.03 -12.88 0.94
N PHE A 268 9.55 -12.56 2.15
CA PHE A 268 8.13 -12.40 2.49
C PHE A 268 7.32 -13.71 2.42
N PHE A 269 7.94 -14.86 2.70
CA PHE A 269 7.24 -16.16 2.74
C PHE A 269 6.20 -16.23 3.86
N ASN A 270 6.35 -15.46 4.94
CA ASN A 270 5.32 -15.34 5.98
C ASN A 270 4.08 -14.57 5.52
N TRP A 271 4.16 -13.76 4.45
CA TRP A 271 3.09 -12.83 4.09
C TRP A 271 1.81 -13.51 3.59
N GLN A 272 1.92 -14.76 3.13
CA GLN A 272 0.77 -15.62 2.82
C GLN A 272 -0.07 -16.00 4.06
N ASN A 273 0.52 -15.90 5.26
CA ASN A 273 -0.11 -16.22 6.54
C ASN A 273 -0.69 -14.98 7.24
N VAL A 274 -0.60 -13.80 6.60
CA VAL A 274 -1.16 -12.58 7.19
C VAL A 274 -2.67 -12.71 7.24
N THR A 275 -3.27 -12.54 8.42
CA THR A 275 -4.73 -12.51 8.55
C THR A 275 -5.28 -11.40 7.64
N PRO A 276 -6.24 -11.63 6.74
CA PRO A 276 -6.83 -10.53 5.97
C PRO A 276 -7.54 -9.51 6.87
N PHE A 277 -8.02 -8.41 6.28
CA PHE A 277 -8.79 -7.39 6.98
C PHE A 277 -10.30 -7.44 6.66
N GLY A 278 -10.70 -7.72 5.41
CA GLY A 278 -12.10 -7.80 4.99
C GLY A 278 -12.50 -9.13 4.34
N ILE A 279 -11.59 -9.83 3.65
CA ILE A 279 -11.93 -11.16 3.09
C ILE A 279 -11.82 -12.27 4.15
N ASP A 280 -12.83 -13.14 4.24
CA ASP A 280 -12.81 -14.27 5.18
C ASP A 280 -11.72 -15.32 4.87
N SER A 281 -11.38 -15.46 3.59
CA SER A 281 -10.44 -16.49 3.13
C SER A 281 -9.73 -16.12 1.84
N VAL A 282 -8.41 -16.13 1.90
CA VAL A 282 -7.49 -16.05 0.76
C VAL A 282 -7.77 -17.12 -0.29
N ALA A 283 -8.22 -18.32 0.11
CA ALA A 283 -8.48 -19.41 -0.82
C ALA A 283 -9.66 -19.12 -1.76
N SER A 284 -10.65 -18.34 -1.31
CA SER A 284 -11.82 -17.95 -2.12
C SER A 284 -11.48 -16.99 -3.27
N PHE A 285 -10.31 -16.33 -3.20
CA PHE A 285 -9.84 -15.35 -4.20
C PHE A 285 -8.53 -15.79 -4.88
N MET A 286 -8.06 -17.01 -4.63
CA MET A 286 -6.88 -17.54 -5.30
C MET A 286 -7.23 -17.88 -6.77
N PRO A 287 -6.56 -17.28 -7.76
CA PRO A 287 -6.81 -17.58 -9.16
C PRO A 287 -6.31 -18.98 -9.52
N GLY A 288 -6.77 -19.49 -10.67
CA GLY A 288 -6.27 -20.75 -11.24
C GLY A 288 -4.78 -20.71 -11.63
N PRO A 289 -4.23 -21.82 -12.15
CA PRO A 289 -2.81 -21.94 -12.48
C PRO A 289 -2.38 -20.98 -13.61
N PRO A 290 -1.08 -20.65 -13.69
CA PRO A 290 -0.52 -19.95 -14.85
C PRO A 290 -0.69 -20.77 -16.14
N PRO A 291 -0.62 -20.14 -17.33
CA PRO A 291 -0.71 -20.85 -18.61
C PRO A 291 0.39 -21.91 -18.75
N SER A 292 0.08 -23.01 -19.45
CA SER A 292 1.09 -24.02 -19.83
C SER A 292 2.25 -23.37 -20.58
N LEU A 293 3.48 -23.84 -20.33
CA LEU A 293 4.70 -23.42 -21.02
C LEU A 293 4.63 -23.64 -22.54
N THR A 294 3.85 -24.62 -23.00
CA THR A 294 3.62 -24.89 -24.44
C THR A 294 2.45 -24.11 -25.04
N SER A 295 1.78 -23.25 -24.26
CA SER A 295 0.61 -22.48 -24.74
C SER A 295 0.98 -21.28 -25.61
N ASN A 296 0.09 -20.92 -26.54
CA ASN A 296 0.23 -19.70 -27.33
C ASN A 296 0.21 -18.44 -26.45
N THR A 297 -0.51 -18.44 -25.32
CA THR A 297 -0.53 -17.32 -24.36
C THR A 297 0.84 -17.11 -23.73
N TYR A 298 1.45 -18.17 -23.17
CA TYR A 298 2.80 -18.07 -22.63
C TYR A 298 3.82 -17.66 -23.71
N THR A 299 3.73 -18.24 -24.91
CA THR A 299 4.60 -17.87 -26.05
C THR A 299 4.53 -16.39 -26.38
N LYS A 300 3.31 -15.85 -26.52
CA LYS A 300 3.08 -14.44 -26.86
C LYS A 300 3.72 -13.53 -25.81
N ASP A 301 3.42 -13.78 -24.55
CA ASP A 301 3.84 -12.91 -23.45
C ASP A 301 5.35 -13.06 -23.15
N TYR A 302 5.93 -14.24 -23.37
CA TYR A 302 7.38 -14.46 -23.37
C TYR A 302 8.06 -13.60 -24.45
N LEU A 303 7.55 -13.59 -25.68
CA LEU A 303 8.10 -12.81 -26.78
C LEU A 303 7.91 -11.30 -26.56
N GLU A 304 6.79 -10.87 -25.96
CA GLU A 304 6.58 -9.48 -25.51
C GLU A 304 7.69 -9.07 -24.53
N VAL A 305 7.86 -9.79 -23.41
CA VAL A 305 8.86 -9.46 -22.39
C VAL A 305 10.30 -9.56 -22.93
N LYS A 306 10.60 -10.54 -23.77
CA LYS A 306 11.91 -10.64 -24.44
C LYS A 306 12.19 -9.41 -25.32
N THR A 307 11.18 -8.91 -26.01
CA THR A 307 11.29 -7.74 -26.90
C THR A 307 11.43 -6.43 -26.12
N VAL A 308 10.54 -6.14 -25.17
CA VAL A 308 10.45 -4.81 -24.52
C VAL A 308 10.97 -4.76 -23.08
N GLY A 309 11.26 -5.90 -22.46
CA GLY A 309 11.67 -6.00 -21.05
C GLY A 309 13.18 -5.94 -20.80
N SER A 310 14.01 -6.18 -21.82
CA SER A 310 15.48 -6.16 -21.67
C SER A 310 16.01 -4.76 -21.35
N LEU A 311 17.03 -4.66 -20.49
CA LEU A 311 17.78 -3.44 -20.17
C LEU A 311 18.31 -2.73 -21.43
N SER A 312 18.74 -3.52 -22.43
CA SER A 312 19.27 -3.04 -23.72
C SER A 312 18.23 -2.97 -24.84
N SER A 313 16.93 -3.17 -24.54
CA SER A 313 15.88 -3.12 -25.56
C SER A 313 15.81 -1.76 -26.27
N THR A 314 15.96 -1.78 -27.59
CA THR A 314 15.69 -0.65 -28.49
C THR A 314 14.22 -0.55 -28.91
N ALA A 315 13.41 -1.56 -28.57
CA ALA A 315 11.99 -1.62 -28.89
C ALA A 315 11.08 -1.01 -27.79
N ARG A 316 11.62 -0.78 -26.58
CA ARG A 316 10.91 -0.10 -25.50
C ARG A 316 10.84 1.42 -25.76
N PRO A 317 9.64 2.01 -25.88
CA PRO A 317 9.48 3.46 -25.97
C PRO A 317 9.95 4.19 -24.70
N GLN A 318 10.34 5.45 -24.83
CA GLN A 318 10.84 6.26 -23.71
C GLN A 318 9.75 6.53 -22.66
N ASP A 319 8.50 6.80 -23.06
CA ASP A 319 7.39 7.01 -22.12
C ASP A 319 7.13 5.75 -21.27
N ARG A 320 7.17 4.56 -21.88
CA ARG A 320 7.09 3.28 -21.17
C ARG A 320 8.29 3.10 -20.24
N ALA A 321 9.49 3.54 -20.63
CA ALA A 321 10.66 3.51 -19.75
C ALA A 321 10.51 4.42 -18.51
N ASP A 322 9.88 5.58 -18.66
CA ASP A 322 9.61 6.50 -17.56
C ASP A 322 8.49 5.97 -16.63
N VAL A 323 7.44 5.38 -17.20
CA VAL A 323 6.41 4.62 -16.46
C VAL A 323 7.02 3.47 -15.66
N VAL A 324 7.94 2.68 -16.25
CA VAL A 324 8.67 1.64 -15.52
C VAL A 324 9.45 2.22 -14.34
N ARG A 325 10.22 3.31 -14.54
CA ARG A 325 10.99 3.96 -13.47
C ARG A 325 10.08 4.46 -12.36
N PHE A 326 8.94 5.05 -12.69
CA PHE A 326 7.96 5.55 -11.72
C PHE A 326 7.39 4.44 -10.83
N TYR A 327 6.91 3.36 -11.41
CA TYR A 327 6.31 2.23 -10.67
C TYR A 327 7.33 1.23 -10.13
N ALA A 328 8.63 1.37 -10.46
CA ALA A 328 9.70 0.67 -9.75
C ALA A 328 9.89 1.18 -8.31
N VAL A 329 9.67 2.49 -8.08
CA VAL A 329 9.84 3.15 -6.77
C VAL A 329 8.52 3.55 -6.08
N SER A 330 7.37 3.21 -6.68
CA SER A 330 6.05 3.55 -6.15
C SER A 330 5.26 2.29 -5.78
N SER A 331 4.78 2.23 -4.54
CA SER A 331 3.89 1.17 -4.05
C SER A 331 2.44 1.45 -4.47
N PRO A 332 1.58 0.42 -4.62
CA PRO A 332 0.14 0.62 -4.81
C PRO A 332 -0.46 1.47 -3.68
N THR A 333 -0.07 1.22 -2.43
CA THR A 333 -0.48 2.01 -1.25
C THR A 333 -0.24 3.50 -1.45
N ARG A 334 0.98 3.92 -1.81
CA ARG A 334 1.27 5.33 -2.08
C ARG A 334 0.41 5.88 -3.22
N VAL A 335 0.46 5.22 -4.38
CA VAL A 335 -0.16 5.72 -5.62
C VAL A 335 -1.67 5.90 -5.45
N LEU A 336 -2.36 4.92 -4.89
CA LEU A 336 -3.82 4.98 -4.78
C LEU A 336 -4.27 5.90 -3.64
N ASN A 337 -3.53 6.02 -2.52
CA ASN A 337 -3.88 7.02 -1.50
C ASN A 337 -3.64 8.45 -2.01
N ASP A 338 -2.55 8.69 -2.76
CA ASP A 338 -2.27 10.00 -3.39
C ASP A 338 -3.36 10.39 -4.41
N ALA A 339 -3.88 9.41 -5.17
CA ALA A 339 -5.00 9.61 -6.08
C ALA A 339 -6.34 9.81 -5.33
N ALA A 340 -6.60 9.03 -4.29
CA ALA A 340 -7.81 9.13 -3.47
C ALA A 340 -7.97 10.52 -2.86
N ARG A 341 -6.92 11.06 -2.21
CA ARG A 341 -6.97 12.41 -1.63
C ARG A 341 -7.26 13.50 -2.67
N GLN A 342 -6.67 13.42 -3.86
CA GLN A 342 -6.93 14.37 -4.95
C GLN A 342 -8.40 14.34 -5.41
N VAL A 343 -8.95 13.15 -5.62
CA VAL A 343 -10.35 12.99 -6.07
C VAL A 343 -11.35 13.33 -4.96
N SER A 344 -11.05 13.00 -3.69
CA SER A 344 -11.88 13.39 -2.54
C SER A 344 -12.03 14.90 -2.41
N VAL A 345 -10.92 15.64 -2.46
CA VAL A 345 -10.94 17.11 -2.42
C VAL A 345 -11.72 17.67 -3.61
N ALA A 346 -11.49 17.15 -4.82
CA ALA A 346 -12.20 17.59 -6.03
C ALA A 346 -13.72 17.30 -6.00
N GLN A 347 -14.17 16.28 -5.26
CA GLN A 347 -15.59 15.95 -5.10
C GLN A 347 -16.23 16.55 -3.84
N GLY A 348 -15.48 17.27 -2.99
CA GLY A 348 -16.01 17.92 -1.78
C GLY A 348 -16.56 16.93 -0.74
N ARG A 349 -15.94 15.75 -0.63
CA ARG A 349 -16.39 14.64 0.22
C ARG A 349 -16.23 14.94 1.71
N SER A 350 -17.18 14.49 2.51
CA SER A 350 -17.23 14.66 3.97
C SER A 350 -16.20 13.80 4.72
N LEU A 351 -15.95 14.16 5.99
CA LEU A 351 -15.05 13.45 6.90
C LEU A 351 -15.33 11.93 6.95
N SER A 352 -16.60 11.55 7.11
CA SER A 352 -17.04 10.16 7.18
C SER A 352 -16.82 9.42 5.86
N GLU A 353 -17.18 10.03 4.72
CA GLU A 353 -16.92 9.46 3.39
C GLU A 353 -15.43 9.25 3.15
N ASN A 354 -14.59 10.21 3.59
CA ASN A 354 -13.14 10.16 3.45
C ASN A 354 -12.52 9.05 4.32
N ALA A 355 -12.99 8.93 5.56
CA ALA A 355 -12.57 7.86 6.48
C ALA A 355 -12.94 6.48 5.93
N ARG A 356 -14.19 6.32 5.45
CA ARG A 356 -14.66 5.10 4.80
C ARG A 356 -13.83 4.76 3.56
N ALA A 357 -13.65 5.73 2.66
CA ALA A 357 -12.97 5.51 1.39
C ALA A 357 -11.53 5.04 1.59
N LEU A 358 -10.80 5.66 2.51
CA LEU A 358 -9.42 5.30 2.80
C LEU A 358 -9.29 4.00 3.61
N ALA A 359 -10.27 3.67 4.46
CA ALA A 359 -10.35 2.37 5.12
C ALA A 359 -10.56 1.22 4.12
N LEU A 360 -11.62 1.29 3.30
CA LEU A 360 -11.90 0.31 2.24
C LEU A 360 -10.72 0.17 1.26
N LEU A 361 -10.11 1.30 0.88
CA LEU A 361 -8.97 1.33 -0.04
C LEU A 361 -7.80 0.49 0.49
N ASN A 362 -7.37 0.77 1.73
CA ASN A 362 -6.17 0.15 2.27
C ASN A 362 -6.43 -1.29 2.74
N MET A 363 -7.66 -1.60 3.17
CA MET A 363 -8.15 -2.97 3.38
C MET A 363 -7.99 -3.80 2.09
N ALA A 364 -8.55 -3.33 0.97
CA ALA A 364 -8.51 -4.06 -0.29
C ALA A 364 -7.09 -4.21 -0.88
N ILE A 365 -6.24 -3.18 -0.75
CA ILE A 365 -4.82 -3.26 -1.15
C ILE A 365 -4.08 -4.30 -0.29
N SER A 366 -4.28 -4.30 1.03
CA SER A 366 -3.62 -5.25 1.93
C SER A 366 -4.01 -6.69 1.59
N ASP A 367 -5.31 -6.98 1.50
CA ASP A 367 -5.82 -8.33 1.31
C ASP A 367 -5.47 -8.91 -0.06
N SER A 368 -5.40 -8.04 -1.08
CA SER A 368 -4.91 -8.41 -2.41
C SER A 368 -3.42 -8.78 -2.43
N LEU A 369 -2.61 -8.18 -1.55
CA LEU A 369 -1.18 -8.49 -1.42
C LEU A 369 -0.94 -9.75 -0.57
N VAL A 370 -1.79 -10.03 0.42
CA VAL A 370 -1.81 -11.33 1.13
C VAL A 370 -2.17 -12.45 0.15
N THR A 371 -3.27 -12.31 -0.57
CA THR A 371 -3.80 -13.31 -1.49
C THR A 371 -2.83 -13.59 -2.64
N SER A 372 -2.22 -12.55 -3.22
CA SER A 372 -1.22 -12.73 -4.27
C SER A 372 0.06 -13.39 -3.75
N PHE A 373 0.47 -13.19 -2.49
CA PHE A 373 1.60 -13.94 -1.91
C PHE A 373 1.32 -15.41 -1.67
N ALA A 374 0.13 -15.76 -1.16
CA ALA A 374 -0.29 -17.16 -1.07
C ALA A 374 -0.29 -17.83 -2.45
N THR A 375 -0.84 -17.15 -3.45
CA THR A 375 -0.87 -17.61 -4.85
C THR A 375 0.54 -17.80 -5.42
N LYS A 376 1.45 -16.84 -5.19
CA LYS A 376 2.86 -16.91 -5.59
C LYS A 376 3.58 -18.12 -5.02
N TYR A 377 3.37 -18.39 -3.74
CA TYR A 377 4.08 -19.47 -3.07
C TYR A 377 3.45 -20.84 -3.24
N HIS A 378 2.16 -20.89 -3.59
CA HIS A 378 1.45 -22.06 -4.10
C HIS A 378 1.96 -22.49 -5.49
N TYR A 379 1.83 -21.65 -6.51
CA TYR A 379 2.25 -22.01 -7.88
C TYR A 379 3.77 -21.94 -8.11
N ASN A 380 4.49 -21.17 -7.29
CA ASN A 380 5.95 -21.04 -7.33
C ASN A 380 6.52 -20.73 -8.73
N TRP A 381 5.85 -19.87 -9.51
CA TRP A 381 6.16 -19.63 -10.91
C TRP A 381 7.43 -18.80 -11.14
N TRP A 382 8.22 -19.16 -12.16
CA TRP A 382 9.47 -18.51 -12.50
C TRP A 382 9.35 -17.08 -13.05
N ARG A 383 10.46 -16.34 -12.98
CA ARG A 383 10.59 -14.96 -13.46
C ARG A 383 10.99 -14.94 -14.94
N PRO A 384 10.65 -13.88 -15.70
CA PRO A 384 11.04 -13.79 -17.10
C PRO A 384 12.56 -13.85 -17.33
N GLU A 385 13.39 -13.33 -16.42
CA GLU A 385 14.85 -13.46 -16.58
C GLU A 385 15.34 -14.92 -16.50
N THR A 386 14.65 -15.78 -15.75
CA THR A 386 14.96 -17.21 -15.66
C THR A 386 14.44 -17.92 -16.90
N ALA A 387 13.17 -17.65 -17.26
CA ALA A 387 12.51 -18.23 -18.41
C ALA A 387 13.23 -17.90 -19.72
N ILE A 388 13.57 -16.63 -19.95
CA ILE A 388 14.16 -16.17 -21.21
C ILE A 388 15.59 -16.69 -21.36
N ARG A 389 16.37 -16.81 -20.28
CA ARG A 389 17.72 -17.41 -20.35
C ARG A 389 17.69 -18.92 -20.61
N ALA A 390 16.62 -19.61 -20.23
CA ALA A 390 16.46 -21.06 -20.32
C ALA A 390 15.27 -21.48 -21.21
N GLY A 391 14.91 -20.68 -22.22
CA GLY A 391 13.74 -20.92 -23.08
C GLY A 391 13.86 -22.15 -23.99
N ASP A 392 15.04 -22.75 -24.08
CA ASP A 392 15.28 -24.07 -24.68
C ASP A 392 14.92 -25.24 -23.76
N THR A 393 14.50 -24.98 -22.51
CA THR A 393 14.16 -26.02 -21.52
C THR A 393 12.66 -26.18 -21.26
N ASP A 394 11.80 -25.32 -21.83
CA ASP A 394 10.36 -25.27 -21.49
C ASP A 394 9.43 -26.07 -22.42
N ASP A 395 10.00 -26.99 -23.19
CA ASP A 395 9.36 -27.84 -24.20
C ASP A 395 8.59 -27.07 -25.29
N ASN A 396 8.82 -25.76 -25.44
CA ASN A 396 8.14 -24.93 -26.43
C ASN A 396 9.10 -24.49 -27.56
N PRO A 397 8.89 -24.94 -28.81
CA PRO A 397 9.79 -24.62 -29.93
C PRO A 397 9.68 -23.16 -30.41
N LYS A 398 8.90 -22.30 -29.74
CA LYS A 398 8.69 -20.88 -30.09
C LYS A 398 9.38 -19.91 -29.11
N THR A 399 9.92 -20.40 -28.00
CA THR A 399 10.50 -19.61 -26.89
C THR A 399 12.03 -19.62 -26.95
N ASN A 400 12.61 -19.33 -28.12
CA ASN A 400 14.06 -19.25 -28.33
C ASN A 400 14.77 -18.54 -27.14
N PRO A 401 15.82 -19.13 -26.54
CA PRO A 401 16.48 -18.56 -25.37
C PRO A 401 17.22 -17.26 -25.71
N ASP A 402 17.59 -16.51 -24.67
CA ASP A 402 18.60 -15.46 -24.67
C ASP A 402 19.30 -15.46 -23.32
N ALA A 403 20.43 -16.16 -23.27
CA ALA A 403 21.28 -16.27 -22.08
C ALA A 403 21.83 -14.90 -21.60
N SER A 404 21.81 -13.87 -22.46
CA SER A 404 22.27 -12.51 -22.13
C SER A 404 21.16 -11.59 -21.60
N PHE A 405 19.90 -12.05 -21.56
CA PHE A 405 18.78 -11.23 -21.13
C PHE A 405 18.98 -10.71 -19.69
N VAL A 406 18.92 -9.39 -19.53
CA VAL A 406 18.91 -8.69 -18.24
C VAL A 406 17.66 -7.81 -18.21
N PRO A 407 16.79 -7.91 -17.19
CA PRO A 407 15.59 -7.09 -17.12
C PRO A 407 15.93 -5.61 -16.87
N PHE A 408 15.08 -4.71 -17.36
CA PHE A 408 15.28 -3.26 -17.25
C PHE A 408 15.23 -2.73 -15.81
N ILE A 409 14.48 -3.41 -14.93
CA ILE A 409 14.54 -3.19 -13.48
C ILE A 409 14.87 -4.49 -12.73
N THR A 410 15.49 -4.36 -11.56
CA THR A 410 15.88 -5.50 -10.73
C THR A 410 14.69 -6.39 -10.39
N THR A 411 14.78 -7.68 -10.75
CA THR A 411 13.75 -8.66 -10.42
C THR A 411 13.61 -8.83 -8.90
N PRO A 412 12.41 -8.75 -8.31
CA PRO A 412 12.22 -9.01 -6.88
C PRO A 412 12.40 -10.49 -6.52
N CYS A 413 13.01 -10.77 -5.36
CA CYS A 413 13.29 -12.12 -4.86
C CYS A 413 12.03 -12.86 -4.32
N PHE A 414 11.05 -13.09 -5.18
CA PHE A 414 9.89 -13.93 -4.92
C PHE A 414 9.25 -14.41 -6.25
N PRO A 415 8.46 -15.50 -6.25
CA PRO A 415 7.81 -16.03 -7.44
C PRO A 415 7.00 -15.00 -8.22
N SER A 416 6.81 -15.25 -9.52
CA SER A 416 6.30 -14.24 -10.45
C SER A 416 4.77 -14.16 -10.50
N TYR A 417 4.08 -15.29 -10.55
CA TYR A 417 2.62 -15.34 -10.77
C TYR A 417 1.81 -15.24 -9.46
N PRO A 418 0.78 -14.37 -9.35
CA PRO A 418 0.44 -13.23 -10.21
C PRO A 418 1.22 -11.98 -9.77
N SER A 419 1.06 -10.86 -10.46
CA SER A 419 1.75 -9.62 -10.08
C SER A 419 1.14 -8.97 -8.84
N ASN A 420 1.97 -8.76 -7.79
CA ASN A 420 1.57 -8.00 -6.60
C ASN A 420 1.24 -6.53 -6.92
N HIS A 421 1.93 -5.96 -7.91
CA HIS A 421 1.65 -4.59 -8.37
C HIS A 421 0.26 -4.50 -9.01
N ALA A 422 -0.08 -5.42 -9.92
CA ALA A 422 -1.42 -5.46 -10.51
C ALA A 422 -2.52 -5.79 -9.50
N SER A 423 -2.29 -6.68 -8.52
CA SER A 423 -3.30 -6.99 -7.49
C SER A 423 -3.56 -5.83 -6.52
N GLY A 424 -2.51 -5.19 -6.01
CA GLY A 424 -2.65 -4.02 -5.14
C GLY A 424 -3.22 -2.81 -5.88
N THR A 425 -2.73 -2.49 -7.08
CA THR A 425 -3.24 -1.34 -7.85
C THR A 425 -4.66 -1.61 -8.36
N GLY A 426 -4.94 -2.83 -8.83
CA GLY A 426 -6.25 -3.22 -9.36
C GLY A 426 -7.36 -3.22 -8.30
N SER A 427 -7.06 -3.65 -7.08
CA SER A 427 -8.01 -3.57 -5.95
C SER A 427 -8.28 -2.13 -5.54
N GLY A 428 -7.22 -1.35 -5.30
CA GLY A 428 -7.40 0.05 -4.90
C GLY A 428 -8.09 0.89 -5.97
N ALA A 429 -7.74 0.70 -7.26
CA ALA A 429 -8.42 1.36 -8.37
C ALA A 429 -9.91 1.01 -8.44
N GLU A 430 -10.31 -0.23 -8.13
CA GLU A 430 -11.70 -0.66 -8.14
C GLU A 430 -12.53 -0.10 -6.98
N ILE A 431 -11.96 0.00 -5.77
CA ILE A 431 -12.58 0.73 -4.65
C ILE A 431 -12.84 2.18 -5.06
N LEU A 432 -11.82 2.89 -5.55
CA LEU A 432 -11.96 4.29 -5.95
C LEU A 432 -12.93 4.48 -7.13
N ARG A 433 -12.93 3.55 -8.09
CA ARG A 433 -13.88 3.54 -9.23
C ARG A 433 -15.34 3.41 -8.78
N ARG A 434 -15.59 2.67 -7.69
CA ARG A 434 -16.94 2.49 -7.12
C ARG A 434 -17.39 3.67 -6.29
N LEU A 435 -16.52 4.23 -5.46
CA LEU A 435 -16.85 5.36 -4.58
C LEU A 435 -16.93 6.71 -5.32
N TYR A 436 -16.01 6.94 -6.26
CA TYR A 436 -15.84 8.23 -6.94
C TYR A 436 -16.21 8.23 -8.42
N GLY A 437 -16.56 7.07 -9.00
CA GLY A 437 -16.91 6.92 -10.41
C GLY A 437 -15.72 6.62 -11.32
N ALA A 438 -16.02 6.23 -12.56
CA ALA A 438 -15.04 5.62 -13.47
C ALA A 438 -14.02 6.59 -14.11
N GLY A 439 -14.32 7.89 -14.15
CA GLY A 439 -13.49 8.89 -14.81
C GLY A 439 -14.03 10.30 -14.64
N GLY A 440 -13.41 11.25 -15.34
CA GLY A 440 -13.64 12.68 -15.10
C GLY A 440 -12.75 13.25 -13.99
N HIS A 441 -11.73 12.49 -13.58
CA HIS A 441 -10.80 12.86 -12.52
C HIS A 441 -9.68 13.75 -13.05
N SER A 442 -9.00 14.46 -12.15
CA SER A 442 -7.73 15.13 -12.44
C SER A 442 -6.71 14.64 -11.41
N ILE A 443 -5.93 13.63 -11.79
CA ILE A 443 -4.96 12.98 -10.91
C ILE A 443 -3.57 13.27 -11.47
N THR A 444 -2.72 13.87 -10.65
CA THR A 444 -1.31 14.09 -10.95
C THR A 444 -0.47 13.32 -9.94
N LEU A 445 0.41 12.44 -10.43
CA LEU A 445 1.30 11.63 -9.61
C LEU A 445 2.76 11.97 -9.89
N SER A 446 3.50 12.27 -8.83
CA SER A 446 4.95 12.47 -8.84
C SER A 446 5.58 11.63 -7.73
N ASN A 447 6.88 11.35 -7.81
CA ASN A 447 7.62 10.66 -6.75
C ASN A 447 9.03 11.28 -6.63
N PRO A 448 9.45 11.82 -5.46
CA PRO A 448 10.77 12.41 -5.28
C PRO A 448 11.95 11.48 -5.60
N ALA A 449 11.75 10.15 -5.54
CA ALA A 449 12.77 9.17 -5.92
C ALA A 449 13.05 9.11 -7.44
N VAL A 450 12.18 9.70 -8.28
CA VAL A 450 12.31 9.83 -9.74
C VAL A 450 11.93 11.25 -10.20
N ALA A 451 12.69 12.23 -9.71
CA ALA A 451 12.52 13.63 -10.10
C ALA A 451 12.49 13.82 -11.63
N GLY A 452 11.57 14.65 -12.11
CA GLY A 452 11.35 14.90 -13.54
C GLY A 452 10.26 14.02 -14.18
N ILE A 453 9.86 12.91 -13.55
CA ILE A 453 8.73 12.08 -14.02
C ILE A 453 7.46 12.45 -13.26
N THR A 454 6.49 12.98 -14.00
CA THR A 454 5.13 13.28 -13.53
C THR A 454 4.14 12.60 -14.46
N LEU A 455 3.20 11.84 -13.90
CA LEU A 455 2.17 11.12 -14.65
C LEU A 455 0.80 11.74 -14.38
N HIS A 456 -0.03 11.85 -15.43
CA HIS A 456 -1.34 12.51 -15.37
C HIS A 456 -2.43 11.55 -15.84
N TYR A 457 -3.53 11.48 -15.08
CA TYR A 457 -4.60 10.52 -15.30
C TYR A 457 -5.99 11.16 -15.14
N THR A 458 -6.93 10.71 -15.98
CA THR A 458 -8.34 11.11 -15.93
C THR A 458 -9.27 9.97 -15.48
N THR A 459 -8.72 8.76 -15.33
CA THR A 459 -9.39 7.54 -14.86
C THR A 459 -8.45 6.72 -13.98
N PHE A 460 -8.98 5.95 -13.04
CA PHE A 460 -8.16 4.97 -12.29
C PHE A 460 -7.69 3.80 -13.18
N LYS A 461 -8.36 3.54 -14.30
CA LYS A 461 -7.96 2.48 -15.25
C LYS A 461 -6.60 2.79 -15.89
N GLN A 462 -6.32 4.04 -16.25
CA GLN A 462 -5.02 4.40 -16.82
C GLN A 462 -3.86 4.15 -15.83
N ILE A 463 -4.09 4.29 -14.52
CA ILE A 463 -3.12 3.93 -13.49
C ILE A 463 -2.86 2.41 -13.51
N THR A 464 -3.89 1.58 -13.64
CA THR A 464 -3.70 0.12 -13.76
C THR A 464 -3.02 -0.27 -15.07
N ASP A 465 -3.36 0.38 -16.18
CA ASP A 465 -2.78 0.10 -17.51
C ASP A 465 -1.27 0.41 -17.51
N ASP A 466 -0.87 1.56 -16.96
CA ASP A 466 0.55 1.93 -16.81
C ASP A 466 1.29 1.05 -15.79
N VAL A 467 0.63 0.59 -14.71
CA VAL A 467 1.23 -0.37 -13.78
C VAL A 467 1.50 -1.71 -14.45
N ASP A 468 0.54 -2.22 -15.21
CA ASP A 468 0.68 -3.49 -15.93
C ASP A 468 1.85 -3.40 -16.94
N ASP A 469 1.91 -2.31 -17.72
CA ASP A 469 3.03 -2.03 -18.61
C ASP A 469 4.36 -1.90 -17.85
N ALA A 470 4.40 -1.17 -16.73
CA ALA A 470 5.62 -0.98 -15.95
C ALA A 470 6.27 -2.29 -15.51
N ARG A 471 5.50 -3.38 -15.37
CA ARG A 471 6.04 -4.68 -14.96
C ARG A 471 6.54 -5.52 -16.15
N VAL A 472 5.87 -5.39 -17.30
CA VAL A 472 6.20 -6.08 -18.57
C VAL A 472 7.39 -5.41 -19.25
N TYR A 473 7.32 -4.10 -19.49
CA TYR A 473 8.42 -3.28 -20.03
C TYR A 473 9.61 -3.18 -19.06
N GLY A 474 9.38 -3.49 -17.77
CA GLY A 474 10.43 -3.67 -16.76
C GLY A 474 11.18 -5.00 -16.84
N GLY A 475 10.69 -5.98 -17.60
CA GLY A 475 11.35 -7.28 -17.79
C GLY A 475 11.10 -8.31 -16.67
N ILE A 476 10.20 -8.03 -15.72
CA ILE A 476 10.10 -8.78 -14.45
C ILE A 476 8.78 -9.55 -14.27
N HIS A 477 7.81 -9.36 -15.17
CA HIS A 477 6.57 -10.12 -15.22
C HIS A 477 6.09 -10.34 -16.66
N PHE A 478 5.34 -11.41 -16.89
CA PHE A 478 4.58 -11.62 -18.14
C PHE A 478 3.22 -10.92 -18.10
N ARG A 479 2.60 -10.66 -19.26
CA ARG A 479 1.32 -9.95 -19.37
C ARG A 479 0.18 -10.70 -18.66
N PHE A 480 0.08 -12.02 -18.81
CA PHE A 480 -0.89 -12.84 -18.08
C PHE A 480 -0.82 -12.69 -16.56
N GLU A 481 0.36 -12.39 -16.00
CA GLU A 481 0.53 -12.18 -14.55
C GLU A 481 -0.03 -10.83 -14.08
N GLN A 482 -0.02 -9.83 -14.95
CA GLN A 482 -0.69 -8.55 -14.73
C GLN A 482 -2.20 -8.75 -14.80
N GLU A 483 -2.69 -9.33 -15.89
CA GLU A 483 -4.13 -9.53 -16.08
C GLU A 483 -4.79 -10.34 -14.97
N VAL A 484 -4.15 -11.44 -14.53
CA VAL A 484 -4.63 -12.25 -13.40
C VAL A 484 -4.52 -11.48 -12.10
N GLY A 485 -3.41 -10.78 -11.84
CA GLY A 485 -3.25 -9.96 -10.63
C GLY A 485 -4.32 -8.88 -10.53
N GLY A 486 -4.58 -8.16 -11.63
CA GLY A 486 -5.63 -7.16 -11.71
C GLY A 486 -7.04 -7.74 -11.56
N ARG A 487 -7.32 -8.94 -12.08
CA ARG A 487 -8.60 -9.64 -11.82
C ARG A 487 -8.76 -9.94 -10.32
N LEU A 488 -7.80 -10.65 -9.73
CA LEU A 488 -7.74 -10.98 -8.29
C LEU A 488 -8.01 -9.74 -7.43
N GLY A 489 -7.32 -8.62 -7.71
CA GLY A 489 -7.52 -7.37 -6.98
C GLY A 489 -8.93 -6.79 -7.11
N ARG A 490 -9.50 -6.77 -8.33
CA ARG A 490 -10.88 -6.29 -8.56
C ARG A 490 -11.93 -7.16 -7.88
N ASP A 491 -11.71 -8.47 -7.83
CA ASP A 491 -12.64 -9.42 -7.22
C ASP A 491 -12.66 -9.23 -5.69
N ILE A 492 -11.50 -9.07 -5.04
CA ILE A 492 -11.37 -8.73 -3.62
C ILE A 492 -12.00 -7.37 -3.31
N ALA A 493 -11.70 -6.33 -4.09
CA ALA A 493 -12.29 -5.00 -3.89
C ALA A 493 -13.82 -5.01 -4.07
N THR A 494 -14.33 -5.81 -5.00
CA THR A 494 -15.76 -6.01 -5.23
C THR A 494 -16.43 -6.77 -4.08
N TYR A 495 -15.73 -7.68 -3.40
CA TYR A 495 -16.21 -8.31 -2.17
C TYR A 495 -16.27 -7.30 -1.04
N ILE A 496 -15.15 -6.64 -0.73
CA ILE A 496 -14.99 -5.75 0.42
C ILE A 496 -16.04 -4.64 0.42
N VAL A 497 -16.16 -3.90 -0.69
CA VAL A 497 -17.13 -2.79 -0.81
C VAL A 497 -18.61 -3.21 -0.71
N LYS A 498 -18.92 -4.51 -0.80
CA LYS A 498 -20.28 -5.07 -0.67
C LYS A 498 -20.61 -5.63 0.71
N HIS A 499 -19.61 -5.87 1.55
CA HIS A 499 -19.79 -6.54 2.85
C HIS A 499 -19.26 -5.70 4.01
N ASP A 500 -18.23 -4.88 3.77
CA ASP A 500 -17.56 -4.07 4.77
C ASP A 500 -18.02 -2.60 4.73
N LEU A 501 -18.14 -2.00 5.92
CA LEU A 501 -18.32 -0.57 6.14
C LEU A 501 -19.53 0.02 5.39
N ARG A 502 -20.64 -0.72 5.27
CA ARG A 502 -21.81 -0.31 4.47
C ARG A 502 -22.57 0.87 5.07
N GLY A 503 -23.03 1.78 4.23
CA GLY A 503 -23.97 2.86 4.58
C GLY A 503 -25.41 2.49 4.26
N PRO A 504 -26.38 3.33 4.67
CA PRO A 504 -27.81 3.10 4.44
C PRO A 504 -28.19 3.07 2.95
N ASP A 505 -27.44 3.77 2.09
CA ASP A 505 -27.70 3.85 0.64
C ASP A 505 -26.90 2.83 -0.19
N ASP A 506 -26.06 1.98 0.44
CA ASP A 506 -25.31 0.95 -0.31
C ASP A 506 -26.25 -0.22 -0.68
N PRO A 507 -26.32 -0.63 -1.95
CA PRO A 507 -27.23 -1.68 -2.41
C PRO A 507 -26.85 -3.06 -1.86
N ASP A 508 -27.88 -3.89 -1.62
CA ASP A 508 -27.79 -5.25 -1.05
C ASP A 508 -26.89 -6.23 -1.82
#